data_AF-A0A3D6B2E4-F1
#
_entry.id   AF-A0A3D6B2E4-F1
#
_cell.length_a   1.000
_cell.length_b   1.000
_cell.length_c   1.000
_cell.angle_alpha   90.00
_cell.angle_beta   90.00
_cell.angle_gamma   90.00
#
_symmetry.space_group_name_H-M   'P 1'
#
loop_
_entity.id
_entity.type
_entity.pdbx_description
1 polymer ?
#
loop_
_entity_poly.entity_id
_entity_poly.type
_entity_poly.pdbx_seq_one_letter_code
_entity_poly.pdbx_strand_id
1 'polypeptide(L)' 'MDKVLYKPKILIRRSKISPIAKELGCATAAVYNAIAYRSNSDLSKSIRKVAISKYGGIKVDKYPELIEE' A
#
# COMPACT_ATOMS: atom_id res chain seq x y z
N MET A 1 -3.41 -26.35 -0.67
CA MET A 1 -2.01 -26.34 -1.18
C MET A 1 -1.64 -24.88 -1.36
N ASP A 2 -0.50 -24.44 -0.85
CA ASP A 2 -0.14 -23.01 -0.93
C ASP A 2 -0.02 -22.56 -2.38
N LYS A 3 -0.59 -21.40 -2.69
CA LYS A 3 -0.49 -20.78 -4.02
C LYS A 3 0.10 -19.38 -3.91
N VAL A 4 0.81 -18.98 -4.96
CA VAL A 4 1.33 -17.62 -5.12
C VAL A 4 0.39 -16.85 -6.05
N LEU A 5 -0.19 -15.77 -5.55
CA LEU A 5 -0.96 -14.82 -6.35
C LEU A 5 -0.15 -13.53 -6.53
N TYR A 6 -0.12 -13.01 -7.75
CA TYR A 6 0.56 -11.75 -8.03
C TYR A 6 -0.44 -10.60 -8.00
N LYS A 7 -0.17 -9.59 -7.16
CA LYS A 7 -0.97 -8.37 -7.08
C LYS A 7 -0.09 -7.11 -7.11
N PRO A 8 -0.65 -5.95 -7.47
CA PRO A 8 0.06 -4.70 -7.34
C PRO A 8 0.35 -4.36 -5.87
N LYS A 9 1.52 -3.77 -5.59
CA LYS A 9 1.89 -3.25 -4.28
C LYS A 9 2.79 -2.02 -4.42
N ILE A 10 2.64 -1.05 -3.53
CA ILE A 10 3.57 0.07 -3.41
C ILE A 10 4.58 -0.27 -2.32
N LEU A 11 5.85 -0.35 -2.71
CA LEU A 11 6.97 -0.50 -1.79
C LEU A 11 7.40 0.88 -1.30
N ILE A 12 7.42 1.03 0.02
CA ILE A 12 7.81 2.27 0.68
C ILE A 12 8.50 1.94 2.00
N ARG A 13 9.46 2.76 2.42
CA ARG A 13 10.13 2.57 3.70
C ARG A 13 9.11 2.70 4.84
N ARG A 14 9.17 1.78 5.81
CA ARG A 14 8.26 1.76 6.97
C ARG A 14 8.24 3.07 7.74
N SER A 15 9.37 3.78 7.80
CA SER A 15 9.49 5.10 8.43
C SER A 15 8.62 6.19 7.78
N LYS A 16 8.12 5.99 6.56
CA LYS A 16 7.25 6.93 5.85
C LYS A 16 5.75 6.65 6.05
N ILE A 17 5.38 5.50 6.60
CA ILE A 17 3.98 5.13 6.83
C ILE A 17 3.29 6.06 7.82
N SER A 18 3.93 6.33 8.97
CA SER A 18 3.37 7.23 9.98
C SER A 18 3.25 8.68 9.50
N PRO A 19 4.24 9.26 8.79
CA PRO A 19 4.09 10.55 8.12
C PRO A 19 2.91 10.63 7.15
N ILE A 20 2.73 9.63 6.28
CA ILE A 20 1.61 9.59 5.33
C ILE A 20 0.27 9.54 6.06
N ALA A 21 0.18 8.70 7.10
CA ALA A 21 -1.02 8.56 7.91
C ALA A 21 -1.42 9.89 8.58
N LYS A 22 -0.43 10.59 9.16
CA LYS A 22 -0.62 11.90 9.79
C LYS A 22 -1.03 12.98 8.78
N GLU A 23 -0.42 12.99 7.59
CA GLU A 23 -0.74 13.95 6.54
C GLU A 23 -2.16 13.80 6.00
N LEU A 24 -2.66 12.56 5.91
CA LEU A 24 -3.99 12.25 5.39
C LEU A 24 -5.05 12.08 6.48
N GLY A 25 -4.70 12.32 7.75
CA GLY A 25 -5.62 12.18 8.87
C GLY A 25 -6.22 10.78 9.01
N CYS A 26 -5.46 9.72 8.72
CA CYS A 26 -5.93 8.34 8.73
C CYS A 26 -5.08 7.42 9.61
N ALA A 27 -5.61 6.24 9.93
CA ALA A 27 -4.85 5.23 10.67
C ALA A 27 -3.72 4.64 9.81
N THR A 28 -2.61 4.26 10.44
CA THR A 28 -1.50 3.57 9.75
C THR A 28 -1.93 2.27 9.07
N ALA A 29 -2.93 1.57 9.63
CA ALA A 29 -3.56 0.40 9.02
C ALA A 29 -4.19 0.71 7.65
N ALA A 30 -4.82 1.88 7.49
CA ALA A 30 -5.36 2.32 6.21
C ALA A 30 -4.26 2.50 5.17
N VAL A 31 -3.10 3.01 5.60
CA VAL A 31 -1.92 3.14 4.72
C VAL A 31 -1.42 1.77 4.28
N TYR A 32 -1.26 0.81 5.19
CA TYR A 32 -0.87 -0.57 4.85
C TYR A 32 -1.85 -1.22 3.86
N ASN A 33 -3.15 -1.09 4.08
CA ASN A 33 -4.16 -1.65 3.19
C ASN A 33 -4.16 -0.97 1.82
N ALA A 34 -3.98 0.35 1.77
CA ALA A 34 -3.95 1.10 0.52
C ALA A 34 -2.72 0.77 -0.34
N ILE A 35 -1.52 0.68 0.26
CA ILE A 35 -0.28 0.34 -0.47
C ILE A 35 -0.26 -1.13 -0.91
N ALA A 36 -0.95 -2.02 -0.20
CA ALA A 36 -1.13 -3.42 -0.59
C ALA A 36 -2.31 -3.66 -1.54
N TYR A 37 -2.95 -2.60 -2.04
CA TYR A 37 -4.13 -2.69 -2.92
C TYR A 37 -5.28 -3.55 -2.36
N ARG A 38 -5.41 -3.62 -1.02
CA ARG A 38 -6.50 -4.34 -0.34
C ARG A 38 -7.80 -3.53 -0.29
N SER A 39 -7.75 -2.24 -0.61
CA SER A 39 -8.91 -1.34 -0.66
C SER A 39 -8.82 -0.38 -1.84
N ASN A 40 -9.98 -0.04 -2.40
CA ASN A 40 -10.12 0.90 -3.51
C ASN A 40 -10.94 2.16 -3.18
N SER A 41 -11.09 2.47 -1.89
CA SER A 41 -11.71 3.73 -1.46
C SER A 41 -10.95 4.95 -1.97
N ASP A 42 -11.59 6.11 -2.00
CA ASP A 42 -10.93 7.35 -2.43
C ASP A 42 -9.77 7.74 -1.50
N LEU A 43 -9.90 7.47 -0.20
CA LEU A 43 -8.78 7.59 0.74
C LEU A 43 -7.60 6.70 0.33
N SER A 44 -7.87 5.45 -0.08
CA SER A 44 -6.82 4.54 -0.54
C SER A 44 -6.14 5.04 -1.80
N LYS A 45 -6.88 5.62 -2.75
CA LYS A 45 -6.31 6.25 -3.95
C LYS A 45 -5.43 7.45 -3.58
N SER A 46 -5.89 8.30 -2.66
CA SER A 46 -5.12 9.44 -2.15
C SER A 46 -3.83 9.01 -1.45
N ILE A 47 -3.89 7.98 -0.59
CA ILE A 47 -2.71 7.38 0.04
C ILE A 47 -1.71 6.90 -1.01
N ARG A 48 -2.16 6.15 -2.01
CA ARG A 48 -1.29 5.64 -3.08
C ARG A 48 -0.63 6.78 -3.86
N LYS A 49 -1.39 7.84 -4.18
CA LYS A 49 -0.86 9.03 -4.86
C LYS A 49 0.23 9.70 -4.04
N VAL A 50 -0.04 10.00 -2.76
CA VAL A 50 0.93 10.65 -1.86
C VAL A 50 2.17 9.78 -1.62
N ALA A 51 1.97 8.48 -1.42
CA ALA A 51 3.06 7.53 -1.22
C ALA A 51 4.07 7.56 -2.39
N ILE A 52 3.59 7.59 -3.63
CA ILE A 52 4.44 7.65 -4.83
C ILE A 52 5.01 9.06 -5.01
N SER A 53 4.14 10.08 -5.07
CA SER A 53 4.54 11.42 -5.50
C SER A 53 5.43 12.17 -4.51
N LYS A 54 5.22 11.96 -3.21
CA LYS A 54 5.88 12.76 -2.15
C LYS A 54 6.88 11.95 -1.32
N TYR A 55 6.65 10.65 -1.18
CA TYR A 55 7.46 9.79 -0.31
C TYR A 55 8.30 8.76 -1.08
N GLY A 56 8.31 8.82 -2.42
CA GLY A 56 9.17 7.98 -3.26
C GLY A 56 8.79 6.50 -3.25
N GLY A 57 7.51 6.20 -3.06
CA GLY A 57 6.99 4.84 -3.14
C GLY A 57 7.10 4.28 -4.57
N ILE A 58 7.52 3.02 -4.69
CA ILE A 58 7.69 2.33 -5.97
C ILE A 58 6.52 1.37 -6.16
N LYS A 59 5.76 1.55 -7.24
CA LYS A 59 4.69 0.62 -7.62
C LYS A 59 5.30 -0.61 -8.27
N VAL A 60 5.01 -1.78 -7.71
CA VAL A 60 5.35 -3.10 -8.26
C VAL A 60 4.05 -3.75 -8.72
N ASP A 61 3.91 -4.02 -10.01
CA ASP A 61 2.65 -4.56 -10.56
C ASP A 61 2.45 -6.06 -10.24
N LYS A 62 3.54 -6.82 -10.08
CA LYS A 62 3.54 -8.26 -9.77
C LYS A 62 4.25 -8.55 -8.45
N TYR A 63 3.61 -8.24 -7.33
CA TYR A 63 4.10 -8.60 -6.01
C TYR A 63 3.53 -9.96 -5.58
N PRO A 64 4.38 -10.95 -5.22
CA PRO A 64 3.91 -12.27 -4.80
C PRO A 64 3.27 -12.20 -3.41
N GLU A 65 2.06 -12.74 -3.27
CA GLU A 65 1.35 -12.95 -2.00
C GLU A 65 1.03 -14.45 -1.89
N LEU A 66 1.47 -15.07 -0.79
CA LEU A 66 1.09 -16.45 -0.46
C LEU A 66 -0.35 -16.46 0.02
N ILE A 67 -1.15 -17.36 -0.53
CA ILE A 67 -2.53 -17.60 -0.13
C ILE A 67 -2.70 -19.07 0.23
N GLU A 68 -3.35 -19.30 1.37
CA GLU A 68 -3.85 -20.62 1.76
C GLU A 68 -5.21 -20.82 1.12
N GLU A 69 -5.41 -21.98 0.50
CA GLU A 69 -6.60 -22.36 -0.27
C GLU A 69 -7.43 -23.40 0.49
#